data_AF-A0A6P7F476-F1
#
_entry.id   AF-A0A6P7F476-F1
#
_cell.length_a   1.000
_cell.length_b   1.000
_cell.length_c   1.000
_cell.angle_alpha   90.00
_cell.angle_beta   90.00
_cell.angle_gamma   90.00
#
_symmetry.space_group_name_H-M   'P 1'
#
loop_
_entity.id
_entity.type
_entity.pdbx_description
1 polymer ?
#
loop_
_entity_poly.entity_id
_entity_poly.type
_entity_poly.pdbx_seq_one_letter_code
_entity_poly.pdbx_strand_id
1 'polypeptide(L)'
;MPGEMAEKQKSRKKNVEEKAVEDDIVDDDEQLLSDEDTDIVDGIRIPRATKPTLSFDPTGPRLIITRITNNFFKSYAGEQVLAPFHKCFNAIIGPNGSGKSNVIDSMLFVFGYRATKIRSKKVSVLLHNSDKYRNVQSCSVAVHFALIIDKSGDEYDVVPGSEFVVSRVANKDNSSHYTLNGKRVQFKEVGRLLKSHGIDLDHNRFLILQGEVEQISMMKCKAESEHETGMLEYLEDIIGTNRYKKPLTQVIEKVEYLTALKTEKLNRMQLVDNELKELQAPMEEAVKFLKVENKVVTSKNFLYQKNIYAIEKKLEKLEEQKKEVVTEQKAFEDNLKQIHEEKIEKETLLKEKSS
;
A
#
# COMPACT_ATOMS: atom_id res chain seq x y z
N MET A 1 26.47 -51.95 19.12
CA MET A 1 25.85 -50.86 19.89
C MET A 1 24.91 -50.03 18.99
N PRO A 2 23.66 -50.46 18.75
CA PRO A 2 22.69 -49.69 17.95
C PRO A 2 21.67 -48.89 18.80
N GLY A 3 21.61 -49.10 20.12
CA GLY A 3 20.59 -48.53 21.01
C GLY A 3 20.78 -47.05 21.35
N GLU A 4 22.02 -46.57 21.52
CA GLU A 4 22.28 -45.19 21.96
C GLU A 4 22.00 -44.13 20.89
N MET A 5 22.08 -44.48 19.59
CA MET A 5 21.76 -43.54 18.52
C MET A 5 20.24 -43.33 18.37
N ALA A 6 19.43 -44.35 18.67
CA ALA A 6 17.97 -44.26 18.62
C ALA A 6 17.40 -43.43 19.79
N GLU A 7 18.00 -43.52 20.97
CA GLU A 7 17.63 -42.68 22.13
C GLU A 7 18.03 -41.22 21.93
N LYS A 8 19.20 -40.94 21.35
CA LYS A 8 19.62 -39.57 21.00
C LYS A 8 18.75 -38.91 19.92
N GLN A 9 18.18 -39.69 19.00
CA GLN A 9 17.24 -39.17 18.00
C GLN A 9 15.83 -38.95 18.56
N LYS A 10 15.36 -39.80 19.50
CA LYS A 10 14.08 -39.58 20.20
C LYS A 10 14.14 -38.41 21.17
N SER A 11 15.25 -38.20 21.88
CA SER A 11 15.42 -37.03 22.76
C SER A 11 15.58 -35.72 21.98
N ARG A 12 16.23 -35.75 20.80
CA ARG A 12 16.23 -34.61 19.87
C ARG A 12 14.86 -34.31 19.29
N LYS A 13 14.04 -35.31 18.91
CA LYS A 13 12.68 -35.09 18.42
C LYS A 13 11.73 -34.58 19.51
N LYS A 14 11.82 -35.11 20.74
CA LYS A 14 11.08 -34.56 21.90
C LYS A 14 11.48 -33.13 22.24
N ASN A 15 12.78 -32.79 22.17
CA ASN A 15 13.23 -31.41 22.38
C ASN A 15 12.86 -30.43 21.24
N VAL A 16 12.50 -30.94 20.06
CA VAL A 16 11.98 -30.12 18.95
C VAL A 16 10.46 -29.95 19.06
N GLU A 17 9.73 -30.96 19.55
CA GLU A 17 8.29 -30.86 19.84
C GLU A 17 7.98 -30.09 21.14
N GLU A 18 8.81 -30.19 22.18
CA GLU A 18 8.66 -29.40 23.43
C GLU A 18 9.11 -27.93 23.28
N LYS A 19 9.97 -27.63 22.30
CA LYS A 19 10.30 -26.24 21.92
C LYS A 19 9.28 -25.59 20.99
N ALA A 20 8.30 -26.33 20.49
CA ALA A 20 7.25 -25.80 19.62
C ALA A 20 6.01 -25.29 20.39
N VAL A 21 6.09 -25.18 21.72
CA VAL A 21 4.96 -24.72 22.58
C VAL A 21 5.33 -23.51 23.45
N GLU A 22 6.54 -22.97 23.30
CA GLU A 22 6.92 -21.70 23.91
C GLU A 22 7.09 -20.63 22.82
N ASP A 23 6.26 -19.59 22.94
CA ASP A 23 6.25 -18.34 22.19
C ASP A 23 5.69 -18.36 20.75
N ASP A 24 4.48 -18.90 20.57
CA ASP A 24 3.50 -18.35 19.61
C ASP A 24 2.79 -17.12 20.22
N ILE A 25 3.57 -16.15 20.69
CA ILE A 25 3.13 -14.75 20.57
C ILE A 25 3.60 -14.37 19.17
N VAL A 26 2.81 -14.79 18.18
CA VAL A 26 2.82 -14.15 16.88
C VAL A 26 2.77 -12.65 17.16
N ASP A 27 3.68 -11.89 16.56
CA ASP A 27 3.56 -10.44 16.39
C ASP A 27 2.28 -10.17 15.60
N ASP A 28 1.13 -10.32 16.27
CA ASP A 28 -0.21 -10.28 15.71
C ASP A 28 -0.81 -8.88 15.88
N ASP A 29 0.06 -7.86 15.77
CA ASP A 29 -0.33 -6.46 15.56
C ASP A 29 -1.30 -6.32 14.39
N GLU A 30 -1.27 -7.26 13.44
CA GLU A 30 -2.11 -7.28 12.24
C GLU A 30 -3.56 -7.68 12.51
N GLN A 31 -3.86 -8.37 13.61
CA GLN A 31 -5.21 -8.91 13.82
C GLN A 31 -6.07 -8.12 14.79
N LEU A 32 -5.53 -7.16 15.55
CA LEU A 32 -6.31 -6.38 16.53
C LEU A 32 -7.14 -5.24 15.91
N LEU A 33 -6.87 -4.87 14.65
CA LEU A 33 -7.61 -3.83 13.94
C LEU A 33 -8.79 -4.45 13.22
N SER A 34 -10.01 -4.06 13.61
CA SER A 34 -11.18 -4.35 12.78
C SER A 34 -11.06 -3.56 11.46
N ASP A 35 -11.60 -4.08 10.35
CA ASP A 35 -11.56 -3.35 9.06
C ASP A 35 -12.19 -1.93 9.17
N GLU A 36 -13.01 -1.67 10.20
CA GLU A 36 -13.63 -0.37 10.51
C GLU A 36 -12.64 0.68 11.08
N ASP A 37 -11.46 0.24 11.54
CA ASP A 37 -10.46 1.08 12.22
C ASP A 37 -9.25 1.44 11.34
N THR A 38 -9.33 1.20 10.03
CA THR A 38 -8.23 1.48 9.08
C THR A 38 -8.67 2.39 7.95
N ASP A 39 -7.85 3.38 7.64
CA ASP A 39 -7.99 4.19 6.43
C ASP A 39 -7.19 3.53 5.30
N ILE A 40 -7.74 3.46 4.09
CA ILE A 40 -7.05 2.88 2.94
C ILE A 40 -6.60 4.01 2.02
N VAL A 41 -5.28 4.13 1.83
CA VAL A 41 -4.69 5.04 0.86
C VAL A 41 -3.94 4.19 -0.16
N ASP A 42 -4.38 4.21 -1.42
CA ASP A 42 -3.65 3.57 -2.51
C ASP A 42 -3.44 2.04 -2.36
N GLY A 43 -4.38 1.38 -1.65
CA GLY A 43 -4.34 -0.04 -1.31
C GLY A 43 -3.57 -0.37 -0.03
N ILE A 44 -2.96 0.64 0.62
CA ILE A 44 -2.20 0.50 1.86
C ILE A 44 -3.12 0.84 3.04
N ARG A 45 -3.19 -0.07 4.02
CA ARG A 45 -4.01 0.08 5.24
C ARG A 45 -3.23 0.89 6.28
N ILE A 46 -3.80 2.01 6.71
CA ILE A 46 -3.26 2.90 7.74
C ILE A 46 -4.16 2.78 8.98
N PRO A 47 -3.63 2.32 10.13
CA PRO A 47 -4.41 2.30 11.37
C PRO A 47 -4.82 3.72 11.80
N ARG A 48 -6.09 3.90 12.17
CA ARG A 48 -6.59 5.17 12.70
C ARG A 48 -5.93 5.51 14.03
N ALA A 49 -5.91 6.80 14.35
CA ALA A 49 -5.38 7.24 15.64
C ALA A 49 -6.33 6.76 16.73
N THR A 50 -5.80 6.16 17.78
CA THR A 50 -6.58 5.95 19.00
C THR A 50 -7.01 7.32 19.52
N LYS A 51 -8.31 7.46 19.83
CA LYS A 51 -8.79 8.71 20.43
C LYS A 51 -8.09 8.91 21.77
N PRO A 52 -7.56 10.11 22.06
CA PRO A 52 -6.97 10.38 23.36
C PRO A 52 -8.05 10.21 24.43
N THR A 53 -7.84 9.28 25.34
CA THR A 53 -8.82 8.90 26.38
C THR A 53 -8.74 9.79 27.62
N LEU A 54 -7.73 10.65 27.70
CA LEU A 54 -7.70 11.81 28.59
C LEU A 54 -8.27 13.05 27.90
N SER A 55 -9.52 13.01 27.44
CA SER A 55 -10.28 14.26 27.41
C SER A 55 -10.54 14.60 28.88
N PHE A 56 -9.93 15.67 29.38
CA PHE A 56 -10.26 16.33 30.65
C PHE A 56 -11.70 16.89 30.60
N ASP A 57 -12.68 16.07 30.21
CA ASP A 57 -14.08 16.40 30.36
C ASP A 57 -14.48 15.97 31.77
N PRO A 58 -14.59 16.90 32.72
CA PRO A 58 -14.97 16.59 34.09
C PRO A 58 -16.44 16.16 34.21
N THR A 59 -17.20 16.18 33.10
CA THR A 59 -18.65 15.91 33.09
C THR A 59 -19.02 14.55 32.51
N GLY A 60 -18.07 13.84 31.88
CA GLY A 60 -18.31 12.53 31.30
C GLY A 60 -18.31 11.38 32.31
N PRO A 61 -18.98 10.25 32.02
CA PRO A 61 -18.90 9.06 32.85
C PRO A 61 -17.50 8.46 32.82
N ARG A 62 -16.95 8.12 33.98
CA ARG A 62 -15.62 7.48 34.10
C ARG A 62 -15.71 6.08 34.66
N LEU A 63 -14.81 5.21 34.20
CA LEU A 63 -14.75 3.82 34.63
C LEU A 63 -13.98 3.69 35.95
N ILE A 64 -14.58 3.03 36.94
CA ILE A 64 -13.92 2.68 38.21
C ILE A 64 -13.97 1.17 38.47
N ILE A 65 -13.04 0.69 39.28
CA ILE A 65 -13.10 -0.64 39.87
C ILE A 65 -13.90 -0.54 41.16
N THR A 66 -14.95 -1.34 41.32
CA THR A 66 -15.78 -1.35 42.53
C THR A 66 -15.28 -2.36 43.56
N ARG A 67 -14.87 -3.54 43.08
CA ARG A 67 -14.32 -4.64 43.88
C ARG A 67 -13.49 -5.60 43.04
N ILE A 68 -12.60 -6.32 43.71
CA ILE A 68 -11.82 -7.42 43.13
C ILE A 68 -12.10 -8.68 43.95
N THR A 69 -12.50 -9.76 43.29
CA THR A 69 -12.78 -11.04 43.94
C THR A 69 -11.71 -12.03 43.54
N ASN A 70 -10.94 -12.51 44.51
CA ASN A 70 -9.88 -13.50 44.34
C ASN A 70 -10.34 -14.84 44.89
N ASN A 71 -10.25 -15.90 44.10
CA ASN A 71 -10.56 -17.25 44.54
C ASN A 71 -9.34 -18.17 44.36
N PHE A 72 -8.79 -18.64 45.47
CA PHE A 72 -7.59 -19.50 45.52
C PHE A 72 -6.39 -18.93 44.72
N PHE A 73 -6.18 -17.62 44.74
CA PHE A 73 -5.11 -16.95 44.00
C PHE A 73 -3.92 -16.60 44.91
N LYS A 74 -2.73 -17.15 44.63
CA LYS A 74 -1.47 -16.93 45.38
C LYS A 74 -1.65 -17.06 46.90
N SER A 75 -1.63 -15.95 47.64
CA SER A 75 -1.79 -15.93 49.10
C SER A 75 -3.24 -15.99 49.56
N TYR A 76 -4.20 -15.76 48.67
CA TYR A 76 -5.62 -15.74 49.00
C TYR A 76 -6.18 -17.17 49.00
N ALA A 77 -6.52 -17.67 50.18
CA ALA A 77 -7.18 -18.95 50.37
C ALA A 77 -8.70 -18.77 50.31
N GLY A 78 -9.38 -19.61 49.53
CA GLY A 78 -10.82 -19.48 49.28
C GLY A 78 -11.17 -18.21 48.53
N GLU A 79 -12.44 -17.81 48.63
CA GLU A 79 -12.95 -16.57 48.05
C GLU A 79 -12.67 -15.38 48.99
N GLN A 80 -11.92 -14.42 48.48
CA GLN A 80 -11.53 -13.20 49.18
C GLN A 80 -11.97 -12.00 48.34
N VAL A 81 -12.82 -11.15 48.91
CA VAL A 81 -13.33 -9.95 48.25
C VAL A 81 -12.58 -8.73 48.76
N LEU A 82 -11.89 -8.04 47.85
CA LEU A 82 -11.27 -6.74 48.07
C LEU A 82 -12.29 -5.66 47.71
N ALA A 83 -12.96 -5.12 48.73
CA ALA A 83 -13.97 -4.08 48.60
C ALA A 83 -14.15 -3.33 49.94
N PRO A 84 -14.69 -2.10 49.94
CA PRO A 84 -14.99 -1.26 48.76
C PRO A 84 -13.76 -0.48 48.28
N PHE A 85 -13.61 -0.31 46.97
CA PHE A 85 -12.66 0.64 46.41
C PHE A 85 -13.25 2.05 46.38
N HIS A 86 -12.46 3.02 46.81
CA HIS A 86 -12.78 4.43 46.69
C HIS A 86 -12.70 4.88 45.22
N LYS A 87 -13.56 5.84 44.85
CA LYS A 87 -13.66 6.31 43.47
C LYS A 87 -12.40 7.02 42.98
N CYS A 88 -11.66 7.73 43.85
CA CYS A 88 -10.51 8.55 43.44
C CYS A 88 -9.15 7.90 43.70
N PHE A 89 -8.92 7.39 44.91
CA PHE A 89 -7.60 6.96 45.35
C PHE A 89 -7.73 5.88 46.42
N ASN A 90 -6.92 4.84 46.30
CA ASN A 90 -6.90 3.71 47.22
C ASN A 90 -5.45 3.42 47.64
N ALA A 91 -5.21 3.34 48.94
CA ALA A 91 -3.91 2.95 49.50
C ALA A 91 -3.97 1.53 50.06
N ILE A 92 -3.12 0.64 49.55
CA ILE A 92 -3.01 -0.74 50.05
C ILE A 92 -1.84 -0.80 51.04
N ILE A 93 -2.16 -0.94 52.32
CA ILE A 93 -1.19 -1.01 53.42
C ILE A 93 -1.22 -2.37 54.11
N GLY A 94 -0.13 -2.74 54.78
CA GLY A 94 -0.02 -4.01 55.50
C GLY A 94 1.43 -4.45 55.74
N PRO A 95 1.66 -5.44 56.61
CA PRO A 95 3.00 -5.92 56.95
C PRO A 95 3.69 -6.64 55.77
N ASN A 96 5.01 -6.78 55.82
CA ASN A 96 5.76 -7.49 54.78
C ASN A 96 5.31 -8.95 54.69
N GLY A 97 5.10 -9.44 53.47
CA GLY A 97 4.58 -10.79 53.23
C GLY A 97 3.05 -10.95 53.33
N SER A 98 2.29 -9.89 53.66
CA SER A 98 0.81 -9.97 53.77
C SER A 98 0.06 -10.10 52.44
N GLY A 99 0.75 -10.28 51.32
CA GLY A 99 0.13 -10.39 49.99
C GLY A 99 -0.25 -9.07 49.32
N LYS A 100 0.23 -7.91 49.79
CA LYS A 100 -0.06 -6.59 49.16
C LYS A 100 0.24 -6.58 47.66
N SER A 101 1.43 -7.05 47.27
CA SER A 101 1.82 -7.15 45.86
C SER A 101 0.97 -8.15 45.08
N ASN A 102 0.32 -9.11 45.77
CA ASN A 102 -0.56 -10.07 45.10
C ASN A 102 -1.88 -9.41 44.65
N VAL A 103 -2.27 -8.26 45.20
CA VAL A 103 -3.42 -7.48 44.69
C VAL A 103 -3.12 -7.02 43.27
N ILE A 104 -1.95 -6.42 43.05
CA ILE A 104 -1.50 -5.98 41.72
C ILE A 104 -1.31 -7.19 40.80
N ASP A 105 -0.73 -8.29 41.29
CA ASP A 105 -0.60 -9.52 40.51
C ASP A 105 -1.96 -10.09 40.08
N SER A 106 -3.01 -9.92 40.89
CA SER A 106 -4.38 -10.34 40.55
C SER A 106 -4.92 -9.52 39.38
N MET A 107 -4.68 -8.19 39.41
CA MET A 107 -5.03 -7.29 38.31
C MET A 107 -4.24 -7.60 37.03
N LEU A 108 -2.91 -7.78 37.13
CA LEU A 108 -2.05 -8.17 36.01
C LEU A 108 -2.51 -9.48 35.37
N PHE A 109 -2.93 -10.44 36.19
CA PHE A 109 -3.47 -11.71 35.72
C PHE A 109 -4.74 -11.52 34.90
N VAL A 110 -5.70 -10.70 35.38
CA VAL A 110 -6.93 -10.40 34.63
C VAL A 110 -6.65 -9.55 33.39
N PHE A 111 -5.70 -8.62 33.41
CA PHE A 111 -5.36 -7.81 32.24
C PHE A 111 -4.50 -8.53 31.20
N GLY A 112 -4.13 -9.79 31.42
CA GLY A 112 -3.44 -10.59 30.40
C GLY A 112 -1.94 -10.35 30.29
N TYR A 113 -1.32 -9.77 31.31
CA TYR A 113 0.12 -9.57 31.34
C TYR A 113 0.88 -10.89 31.29
N ARG A 114 2.08 -10.87 30.68
CA ARG A 114 2.98 -12.03 30.64
C ARG A 114 3.26 -12.54 32.05
N ALA A 115 3.32 -13.86 32.22
CA ALA A 115 3.51 -14.50 33.53
C ALA A 115 4.81 -14.03 34.23
N THR A 116 5.85 -13.69 33.44
CA THR A 116 7.09 -13.08 33.92
C THR A 116 6.86 -11.79 34.71
N LYS A 117 5.97 -10.90 34.23
CA LYS A 117 5.57 -9.67 34.94
C LYS A 117 4.76 -9.97 36.20
N ILE A 118 4.06 -11.11 36.25
CA ILE A 118 3.34 -11.63 37.44
C ILE A 118 4.30 -12.37 38.40
N ARG A 119 5.61 -12.30 38.17
CA ARG A 119 6.67 -12.95 38.97
C ARG A 119 6.46 -14.46 39.07
N SER A 120 5.97 -15.09 37.99
CA SER A 120 5.66 -16.51 37.94
C SER A 120 6.07 -17.10 36.59
N LYS A 121 6.67 -18.29 36.59
CA LYS A 121 7.09 -18.97 35.34
C LYS A 121 5.95 -19.73 34.65
N LYS A 122 4.96 -20.18 35.43
CA LYS A 122 3.83 -20.98 34.95
C LYS A 122 2.53 -20.49 35.58
N VAL A 123 1.43 -20.60 34.83
CA VAL A 123 0.09 -20.24 35.31
C VAL A 123 -0.33 -21.11 36.51
N SER A 124 0.08 -22.38 36.54
CA SER A 124 -0.17 -23.29 37.68
C SER A 124 0.41 -22.81 39.02
N VAL A 125 1.45 -21.96 39.01
CA VAL A 125 2.08 -21.39 40.22
C VAL A 125 1.20 -20.29 40.84
N LEU A 126 0.22 -19.76 40.10
CA LEU A 126 -0.72 -18.76 40.61
C LEU A 126 -1.78 -19.37 41.52
N LEU A 127 -1.95 -20.69 41.52
CA LEU A 127 -2.90 -21.38 42.40
C LEU A 127 -2.38 -21.35 43.83
N HIS A 128 -3.28 -21.05 44.76
CA HIS A 128 -2.98 -21.09 46.18
C HIS A 128 -2.57 -22.50 46.61
N ASN A 129 -1.51 -22.58 47.40
CA ASN A 129 -1.03 -23.82 47.99
C ASN A 129 -0.73 -23.60 49.47
N SER A 130 -1.52 -24.22 50.34
CA SER A 130 -1.32 -24.21 51.80
C SER A 130 -1.65 -25.56 52.41
N ASP A 131 -1.22 -25.78 53.66
CA ASP A 131 -1.49 -27.04 54.36
C ASP A 131 -2.98 -27.35 54.51
N LYS A 132 -3.82 -26.31 54.63
CA LYS A 132 -5.28 -26.44 54.71
C LYS A 132 -5.93 -26.73 53.36
N TYR A 133 -5.39 -26.17 52.28
CA TYR A 133 -5.93 -26.29 50.92
C TYR A 133 -4.86 -26.86 50.00
N ARG A 134 -4.63 -28.18 50.13
CA ARG A 134 -3.73 -28.93 49.26
C ARG A 134 -4.47 -29.32 47.98
N ASN A 135 -3.79 -29.24 46.83
CA ASN A 135 -4.34 -29.64 45.52
C ASN A 135 -5.53 -28.83 45.01
N VAL A 136 -5.48 -27.49 45.09
CA VAL A 136 -6.40 -26.63 44.35
C VAL A 136 -6.33 -26.97 42.85
N GLN A 137 -7.49 -27.12 42.21
CA GLN A 137 -7.61 -27.49 40.79
C GLN A 137 -7.65 -26.27 39.86
N SER A 138 -8.23 -25.18 40.34
CA SER A 138 -8.37 -23.93 39.59
C SER A 138 -8.38 -22.73 40.53
N CYS A 139 -7.90 -21.59 40.06
CA CYS A 139 -8.08 -20.29 40.68
C CYS A 139 -8.81 -19.34 39.73
N SER A 140 -9.50 -18.34 40.28
CA SER A 140 -10.19 -17.32 39.50
C SER A 140 -10.00 -15.95 40.12
N VAL A 141 -9.82 -14.94 39.27
CA VAL A 141 -9.83 -13.55 39.68
C VAL A 141 -10.89 -12.83 38.87
N ALA A 142 -11.74 -12.04 39.53
CA ALA A 142 -12.76 -11.21 38.91
C ALA A 142 -12.57 -9.74 39.31
N VAL A 143 -12.50 -8.87 38.32
CA VAL A 143 -12.47 -7.41 38.50
C VAL A 143 -13.83 -6.86 38.09
N HIS A 144 -14.48 -6.17 39.01
CA HIS A 144 -15.79 -5.56 38.80
C HIS A 144 -15.61 -4.09 38.44
N PHE A 145 -16.15 -3.69 37.31
CA PHE A 145 -16.11 -2.33 36.81
C PHE A 145 -17.50 -1.70 36.83
N ALA A 146 -17.56 -0.39 37.01
CA ALA A 146 -18.78 0.41 36.88
C ALA A 146 -18.44 1.79 36.30
N LEU A 147 -19.32 2.32 35.45
CA LEU A 147 -19.24 3.72 35.06
C LEU A 147 -19.91 4.59 36.12
N ILE A 148 -19.22 5.64 36.52
CA ILE A 148 -19.75 6.61 37.47
C ILE A 148 -19.74 8.02 36.88
N ILE A 149 -20.74 8.80 37.28
CA ILE A 149 -20.81 10.23 37.02
C ILE A 149 -20.54 10.93 38.35
N ASP A 150 -19.44 11.68 38.42
CA ASP A 150 -19.12 12.44 39.63
C ASP A 150 -20.11 13.59 39.80
N LYS A 151 -20.59 13.76 41.04
CA LYS A 151 -21.34 14.94 41.47
C LYS A 151 -20.42 15.92 42.18
N SER A 152 -20.94 17.09 42.51
CA SER A 152 -20.24 18.04 43.38
C SER A 152 -19.91 17.38 44.73
N GLY A 153 -18.63 17.34 45.09
CA GLY A 153 -18.15 16.70 46.32
C GLY A 153 -17.74 15.24 46.12
N ASP A 154 -17.95 14.40 47.14
CA ASP A 154 -17.52 12.99 47.13
C ASP A 154 -18.63 12.02 46.63
N GLU A 155 -19.82 12.54 46.36
CA GLU A 155 -20.92 11.76 45.81
C GLU A 155 -20.71 11.39 44.34
N TYR A 156 -21.30 10.28 43.91
CA TYR A 156 -21.29 9.81 42.54
C TYR A 156 -22.54 8.96 42.26
N ASP A 157 -23.02 9.00 41.03
CA ASP A 157 -24.06 8.10 40.56
C ASP A 157 -23.46 7.02 39.67
N VAL A 158 -23.83 5.77 39.91
CA VAL A 158 -23.49 4.67 39.00
C VAL A 158 -24.44 4.72 37.81
N VAL A 159 -23.90 4.70 36.60
CA VAL A 159 -24.71 4.64 35.38
C VAL A 159 -25.45 3.29 35.34
N PRO A 160 -26.80 3.27 35.30
CA PRO A 160 -27.56 2.03 35.34
C PRO A 160 -27.18 1.10 34.18
N GLY A 161 -26.92 -0.19 34.48
CA GLY A 161 -26.56 -1.19 33.48
C GLY A 161 -25.14 -1.07 32.91
N SER A 162 -24.31 -0.18 33.45
CA SER A 162 -22.90 -0.06 33.04
C SER A 162 -21.94 -1.03 33.73
N GLU A 163 -22.44 -1.80 34.70
CA GLU A 163 -21.62 -2.72 35.46
C GLU A 163 -21.22 -3.93 34.61
N PHE A 164 -19.93 -4.23 34.59
CA PHE A 164 -19.43 -5.44 33.97
C PHE A 164 -18.29 -6.05 34.76
N VAL A 165 -18.14 -7.36 34.62
CA VAL A 165 -17.16 -8.16 35.34
C VAL A 165 -16.27 -8.84 34.34
N VAL A 166 -14.97 -8.57 34.45
CA VAL A 166 -13.94 -9.29 33.70
C VAL A 166 -13.29 -10.28 34.66
N SER A 167 -13.40 -11.56 34.35
CA SER A 167 -12.80 -12.63 35.15
C SER A 167 -11.91 -13.53 34.31
N ARG A 168 -10.79 -13.93 34.90
CA ARG A 168 -9.88 -14.93 34.32
C ARG A 168 -9.78 -16.12 35.25
N VAL A 169 -9.92 -17.31 34.69
CA VAL A 169 -9.81 -18.58 35.41
C VAL A 169 -8.56 -19.29 34.92
N ALA A 170 -7.71 -19.72 35.85
CA ALA A 170 -6.53 -20.53 35.60
C ALA A 170 -6.69 -21.90 36.22
N ASN A 171 -6.32 -22.93 35.46
CA ASN A 171 -6.41 -24.32 35.87
C ASN A 171 -5.00 -24.89 36.13
N LYS A 172 -4.95 -25.99 36.88
CA LYS A 172 -3.70 -26.69 37.23
C LYS A 172 -2.96 -27.26 36.01
N ASP A 173 -3.66 -27.51 34.92
CA ASP A 173 -3.10 -27.95 33.63
C ASP A 173 -2.39 -26.82 32.84
N ASN A 174 -2.27 -25.63 33.43
CA ASN A 174 -1.78 -24.39 32.81
C ASN A 174 -2.71 -23.79 31.74
N SER A 175 -3.90 -24.34 31.54
CA SER A 175 -4.92 -23.68 30.73
C SER A 175 -5.49 -22.46 31.47
N SER A 176 -5.83 -21.42 30.72
CA SER A 176 -6.58 -20.28 31.26
C SER A 176 -7.62 -19.81 30.26
N HIS A 177 -8.75 -19.31 30.76
CA HIS A 177 -9.80 -18.75 29.91
C HIS A 177 -10.40 -17.50 30.53
N TYR A 178 -10.89 -16.62 29.65
CA TYR A 178 -11.53 -15.37 30.03
C TYR A 178 -13.05 -15.53 30.07
N THR A 179 -13.65 -14.76 30.96
CA THR A 179 -15.09 -14.67 31.12
C THR A 179 -15.48 -13.21 31.30
N LEU A 180 -16.48 -12.77 30.55
CA LEU A 180 -17.09 -11.45 30.64
C LEU A 180 -18.53 -11.64 31.08
N ASN A 181 -18.89 -11.08 32.24
CA ASN A 181 -20.22 -11.26 32.84
C ASN A 181 -20.63 -12.75 32.92
N GLY A 182 -19.68 -13.63 33.24
CA GLY A 182 -19.88 -15.09 33.32
C GLY A 182 -19.90 -15.83 31.98
N LYS A 183 -19.86 -15.15 30.83
CA LYS A 183 -19.78 -15.77 29.50
C LYS A 183 -18.33 -15.94 29.08
N ARG A 184 -17.96 -17.11 28.53
CA ARG A 184 -16.60 -17.33 28.00
C ARG A 184 -16.36 -16.48 26.76
N VAL A 185 -15.25 -15.76 26.76
CA VAL A 185 -14.83 -14.84 25.68
C VAL A 185 -13.34 -15.01 25.41
N GLN A 186 -12.87 -14.54 24.26
CA GLN A 186 -11.45 -14.45 23.97
C GLN A 186 -10.83 -13.20 24.60
N PHE A 187 -9.52 -13.23 24.86
CA PHE A 187 -8.79 -12.06 25.37
C PHE A 187 -8.98 -10.82 24.48
N LYS A 188 -9.04 -11.02 23.17
CA LYS A 188 -9.26 -9.97 22.16
C LYS A 188 -10.55 -9.19 22.39
N GLU A 189 -11.63 -9.86 22.76
CA GLU A 189 -12.92 -9.22 23.04
C GLU A 189 -12.86 -8.40 24.33
N VAL A 190 -12.17 -8.93 25.36
CA VAL A 190 -11.91 -8.20 26.62
C VAL A 190 -11.06 -6.96 26.35
N GLY A 191 -10.01 -7.08 25.55
CA GLY A 191 -9.16 -5.97 25.13
C GLY A 191 -9.96 -4.90 24.39
N ARG A 192 -10.81 -5.29 23.42
CA ARG A 192 -11.68 -4.35 22.69
C ARG A 192 -12.64 -3.60 23.62
N LEU A 193 -13.25 -4.29 24.59
CA LEU A 193 -14.15 -3.67 25.56
C LEU A 193 -13.43 -2.68 26.48
N LEU A 194 -12.24 -3.03 26.96
CA LEU A 194 -11.47 -2.14 27.82
C LEU A 194 -10.93 -0.94 27.02
N LYS A 195 -10.51 -1.16 25.77
CA LYS A 195 -10.07 -0.11 24.84
C LYS A 195 -11.18 0.87 24.50
N SER A 196 -12.43 0.41 24.37
CA SER A 196 -13.58 1.31 24.18
C SER A 196 -13.85 2.21 25.40
N HIS A 197 -13.42 1.80 26.60
CA HIS A 197 -13.45 2.58 27.83
C HIS A 197 -12.13 3.31 28.12
N GLY A 198 -11.19 3.29 27.16
CA GLY A 198 -9.94 4.02 27.23
C GLY A 198 -8.81 3.37 28.03
N ILE A 199 -8.96 2.09 28.37
CA ILE A 199 -7.90 1.28 28.96
C ILE A 199 -7.24 0.49 27.82
N ASP A 200 -6.03 0.90 27.45
CA ASP A 200 -5.22 0.17 26.47
C ASP A 200 -4.40 -0.91 27.19
N LEU A 201 -4.64 -2.17 26.82
CA LEU A 201 -3.89 -3.33 27.31
C LEU A 201 -2.66 -3.64 26.45
N ASP A 202 -2.58 -3.09 25.24
CA ASP A 202 -1.49 -3.34 24.31
C ASP A 202 -0.27 -2.52 24.76
N HIS A 203 -0.46 -1.22 24.95
CA HIS A 203 0.55 -0.30 25.45
C HIS A 203 0.36 -0.11 26.96
N ASN A 204 1.03 -0.98 27.72
CA ASN A 204 1.01 -1.10 29.20
C ASN A 204 1.41 0.18 29.96
N ARG A 205 0.63 1.26 29.87
CA ARG A 205 0.99 2.58 30.41
C ARG A 205 0.20 3.01 31.64
N PHE A 206 -0.88 2.30 31.97
CA PHE A 206 -1.70 2.60 33.14
C PHE A 206 -1.23 1.86 34.40
N LEU A 207 -0.34 0.87 34.25
CA LEU A 207 0.26 0.12 35.35
C LEU A 207 1.76 0.41 35.39
N ILE A 208 2.23 0.91 36.53
CA ILE A 208 3.64 1.15 36.80
C ILE A 208 4.08 0.18 37.89
N LEU A 209 4.94 -0.76 37.52
CA LEU A 209 5.47 -1.79 38.42
C LEU A 209 6.78 -1.33 39.06
N GLN A 210 7.13 -2.00 40.17
CA GLN A 210 8.42 -1.79 40.80
C GLN A 210 9.55 -2.18 39.84
N GLY A 211 10.53 -1.29 39.68
CA GLY A 211 11.66 -1.48 38.77
C GLY A 211 11.42 -0.95 37.35
N GLU A 212 10.18 -0.66 36.93
CA GLU A 212 9.92 -0.08 35.60
C GLU A 212 10.52 1.33 35.46
N VAL A 213 10.52 2.13 36.53
CA VAL A 213 11.18 3.46 36.52
C VAL A 213 12.69 3.32 36.31
N GLU A 214 13.32 2.31 36.91
CA GLU A 214 14.74 2.02 36.74
C GLU A 214 15.01 1.54 35.31
N GLN A 215 14.17 0.65 34.77
CA GLN A 215 14.27 0.20 33.38
C GLN A 215 14.16 1.37 32.41
N ILE A 216 13.19 2.27 32.59
CA ILE A 216 13.03 3.49 31.77
C ILE A 216 14.28 4.37 31.87
N SER A 217 14.86 4.52 33.06
CA SER A 217 16.11 5.30 33.23
C SER A 217 17.33 4.67 32.55
N MET A 218 17.33 3.35 32.35
CA MET A 218 18.37 2.59 31.67
C MET A 218 18.10 2.39 30.17
N MET A 219 16.96 2.89 29.64
CA MET A 219 16.65 2.79 28.22
C MET A 219 17.68 3.56 27.40
N LYS A 220 18.14 2.94 26.31
CA LYS A 220 19.00 3.59 25.33
C LYS A 220 18.20 4.60 24.51
N CYS A 221 18.86 5.59 23.92
CA CYS A 221 18.19 6.63 23.11
C CYS A 221 17.37 6.05 21.94
N LYS A 222 17.86 4.96 21.34
CA LYS A 222 17.23 4.23 20.24
C LYS A 222 17.38 2.74 20.50
N ALA A 223 16.42 1.94 20.05
CA ALA A 223 16.55 0.49 20.03
C ALA A 223 17.76 0.06 19.18
N GLU A 224 18.61 -0.82 19.73
CA GLU A 224 19.70 -1.45 18.99
C GLU A 224 19.24 -2.70 18.23
N SER A 225 18.15 -3.32 18.68
CA SER A 225 17.55 -4.53 18.15
C SER A 225 16.04 -4.36 18.09
N GLU A 226 15.38 -5.05 17.16
CA GLU A 226 13.90 -5.05 17.03
C GLU A 226 13.19 -5.56 18.30
N HIS A 227 13.87 -6.35 19.13
CA HIS A 227 13.31 -6.89 20.37
C HIS A 227 13.52 -5.99 21.60
N GLU A 228 14.31 -4.91 21.46
CA GLU A 228 14.53 -3.94 22.54
C GLU A 228 13.75 -2.66 22.27
N THR A 229 13.15 -2.09 23.31
CA THR A 229 12.49 -0.79 23.22
C THR A 229 13.43 0.29 23.73
N GLY A 230 13.89 1.17 22.83
CA GLY A 230 14.59 2.39 23.22
C GLY A 230 13.62 3.51 23.61
N MET A 231 14.19 4.62 24.06
CA MET A 231 13.45 5.81 24.46
C MET A 231 12.68 6.43 23.29
N LEU A 232 13.25 6.41 22.08
CA LEU A 232 12.60 6.91 20.88
C LEU A 232 11.33 6.10 20.57
N GLU A 233 11.45 4.78 20.52
CA GLU A 233 10.32 3.88 20.23
C GLU A 233 9.24 4.03 21.31
N TYR A 234 9.66 4.14 22.58
CA TYR A 234 8.75 4.40 23.69
C TYR A 234 7.96 5.71 23.52
N LEU A 235 8.61 6.79 23.11
CA LEU A 235 7.97 8.08 22.84
C LEU A 235 7.07 8.05 21.59
N GLU A 236 7.51 7.38 20.52
CA GLU A 236 6.73 7.20 19.30
C GLU A 236 5.43 6.46 19.56
N ASP A 237 5.48 5.44 20.42
CA ASP A 237 4.29 4.73 20.84
C ASP A 237 3.36 5.63 21.70
N ILE A 238 3.90 6.58 22.49
CA ILE A 238 3.11 7.54 23.29
C ILE A 238 2.36 8.50 22.40
N ILE A 239 3.05 9.03 21.39
CA ILE A 239 2.47 9.95 20.41
C ILE A 239 1.54 9.18 19.45
N GLY A 240 1.74 7.87 19.30
CA GLY A 240 1.01 7.02 18.38
C GLY A 240 1.50 7.18 16.93
N THR A 241 2.78 7.48 16.74
CA THR A 241 3.42 7.54 15.41
C THR A 241 3.82 6.16 14.89
N ASN A 242 3.94 5.15 15.76
CA ASN A 242 4.30 3.79 15.37
C ASN A 242 3.34 3.21 14.30
N ARG A 243 2.05 3.58 14.34
CA ARG A 243 1.06 3.20 13.31
C ARG A 243 1.43 3.59 11.88
N TYR A 244 2.30 4.59 11.71
CA TYR A 244 2.74 5.04 10.38
C TYR A 244 4.00 4.34 9.89
N LYS A 245 4.77 3.64 10.73
CA LYS A 245 6.03 3.01 10.32
C LYS A 245 5.83 1.99 9.21
N LYS A 246 4.98 0.97 9.44
CA LYS A 246 4.69 -0.08 8.44
C LYS A 246 4.08 0.48 7.15
N PRO A 247 3.03 1.32 7.19
CA PRO A 247 2.49 1.92 5.97
C PRO A 247 3.50 2.79 5.21
N LEU A 248 4.33 3.56 5.93
CA LEU A 248 5.34 4.41 5.30
C LEU A 248 6.38 3.58 4.54
N THR A 249 6.85 2.47 5.13
CA THR A 249 7.76 1.54 4.44
C THR A 249 7.13 1.00 3.15
N GLN A 250 5.87 0.56 3.20
CA GLN A 250 5.16 0.07 2.01
C GLN A 250 4.98 1.17 0.94
N VAL A 251 4.69 2.41 1.34
CA VAL A 251 4.61 3.55 0.42
C VAL A 251 5.97 3.82 -0.22
N ILE A 252 7.05 3.80 0.56
CA ILE A 252 8.42 4.03 0.05
C ILE A 252 8.77 2.97 -1.00
N GLU A 253 8.58 1.69 -0.69
CA GLU A 253 8.83 0.58 -1.64
C GLU A 253 8.02 0.75 -2.94
N LYS A 254 6.75 1.14 -2.82
CA LYS A 254 5.88 1.39 -3.98
C LYS A 254 6.37 2.59 -4.81
N VAL A 255 6.82 3.67 -4.17
CA VAL A 255 7.38 4.85 -4.83
C VAL A 255 8.68 4.50 -5.55
N GLU A 256 9.56 3.71 -4.93
CA GLU A 256 10.80 3.24 -5.56
C GLU A 256 10.51 2.40 -6.80
N TYR A 257 9.57 1.45 -6.71
CA TYR A 257 9.14 0.63 -7.84
C TYR A 257 8.60 1.46 -9.02
N LEU A 258 7.68 2.40 -8.74
CA LEU A 258 7.11 3.27 -9.76
C LEU A 258 8.15 4.21 -10.37
N THR A 259 9.11 4.67 -9.57
CA THR A 259 10.22 5.51 -10.04
C THR A 259 11.14 4.74 -10.99
N ALA A 260 11.43 3.46 -10.68
CA ALA A 260 12.20 2.59 -11.56
C ALA A 260 11.47 2.37 -12.90
N LEU A 261 10.17 2.07 -12.87
CA LEU A 261 9.35 1.92 -14.09
C LEU A 261 9.30 3.21 -14.92
N LYS A 262 9.09 4.36 -14.29
CA LYS A 262 9.11 5.66 -14.96
C LYS A 262 10.44 5.87 -15.69
N THR A 263 11.54 5.58 -15.02
CA THR A 263 12.89 5.73 -15.57
C THR A 263 13.11 4.83 -16.77
N GLU A 264 12.68 3.56 -16.72
CA GLU A 264 12.73 2.64 -17.86
C GLU A 264 11.96 3.18 -19.08
N LYS A 265 10.72 3.68 -18.88
CA LYS A 265 9.91 4.22 -19.98
C LYS A 265 10.49 5.52 -20.55
N LEU A 266 11.05 6.38 -19.69
CA LEU A 266 11.69 7.62 -20.11
C LEU A 266 12.93 7.32 -20.97
N ASN A 267 13.75 6.34 -20.56
CA ASN A 267 14.90 5.91 -21.35
C ASN A 267 14.47 5.37 -22.72
N ARG A 268 13.41 4.56 -22.78
CA ARG A 268 12.87 4.07 -24.07
C ARG A 268 12.36 5.20 -24.96
N MET A 269 11.67 6.19 -24.38
CA MET A 269 11.21 7.37 -25.12
C MET A 269 12.40 8.17 -25.69
N GLN A 270 13.47 8.35 -24.91
CA GLN A 270 14.67 9.07 -25.36
C GLN A 270 15.37 8.35 -26.52
N LEU A 271 15.42 7.02 -26.52
CA LEU A 271 15.96 6.25 -27.64
C LEU A 271 15.18 6.51 -28.93
N VAL A 272 13.84 6.43 -28.87
CA VAL A 272 12.97 6.69 -30.04
C VAL A 272 13.06 8.15 -30.50
N ASP A 273 13.15 9.11 -29.58
CA ASP A 273 13.33 10.52 -29.91
C ASP A 273 14.66 10.79 -30.63
N ASN A 274 15.73 10.10 -30.23
CA ASN A 274 17.02 10.18 -30.90
C ASN A 274 16.96 9.56 -32.30
N GLU A 275 16.34 8.38 -32.46
CA GLU A 275 16.14 7.77 -33.79
C GLU A 275 15.33 8.69 -34.72
N LEU A 276 14.27 9.33 -34.20
CA LEU A 276 13.46 10.27 -34.97
C LEU A 276 14.28 11.47 -35.45
N LYS A 277 15.14 12.03 -34.58
CA LYS A 277 16.05 13.12 -34.93
C LYS A 277 17.07 12.71 -35.99
N GLU A 278 17.61 11.49 -35.90
CA GLU A 278 18.53 10.95 -36.89
C GLU A 278 17.85 10.75 -38.26
N LEU A 279 16.59 10.28 -38.29
CA LEU A 279 15.83 10.12 -39.53
C LEU A 279 15.33 11.44 -40.14
N GLN A 280 15.27 12.51 -39.36
CA GLN A 280 14.76 13.80 -39.85
C GLN A 280 15.64 14.37 -40.98
N ALA A 281 16.96 14.29 -40.85
CA ALA A 281 17.90 14.78 -41.87
C ALA A 281 17.77 14.05 -43.24
N PRO A 282 17.82 12.70 -43.33
CA PRO A 282 17.64 12.00 -44.59
C PRO A 282 16.23 12.18 -45.16
N MET A 283 15.20 12.31 -44.31
CA MET A 283 13.84 12.65 -44.78
C MET A 283 13.83 14.02 -45.47
N GLU A 284 14.42 15.05 -44.84
CA GLU A 284 14.50 16.39 -45.41
C GLU A 284 15.30 16.42 -46.72
N GLU A 285 16.38 15.64 -46.83
CA GLU A 285 17.16 15.48 -48.05
C GLU A 285 16.34 14.81 -49.17
N ALA A 286 15.66 13.71 -48.88
CA ALA A 286 14.80 13.03 -49.84
C ALA A 286 13.67 13.95 -50.34
N VAL A 287 13.05 14.72 -49.44
CA VAL A 287 12.02 15.71 -49.80
C VAL A 287 12.60 16.82 -50.68
N LYS A 288 13.82 17.29 -50.41
CA LYS A 288 14.51 18.28 -51.27
C LYS A 288 14.81 17.71 -52.66
N PHE A 289 15.30 16.48 -52.73
CA PHE A 289 15.54 15.78 -53.99
C PHE A 289 14.27 15.69 -54.84
N LEU A 290 13.17 15.19 -54.27
CA LEU A 290 11.88 15.07 -54.97
C LEU A 290 11.35 16.43 -55.47
N LYS A 291 11.56 17.51 -54.70
CA LYS A 291 11.20 18.87 -55.14
C LYS A 291 12.05 19.34 -56.32
N VAL A 292 13.35 19.05 -56.33
CA VAL A 292 14.24 19.40 -57.44
C VAL A 292 13.90 18.57 -58.69
N GLU A 293 13.66 17.28 -58.54
CA GLU A 293 13.25 16.39 -59.63
C GLU A 293 11.95 16.87 -60.28
N ASN A 294 10.93 17.21 -59.48
CA ASN A 294 9.69 17.79 -59.99
C ASN A 294 9.93 19.10 -60.77
N LYS A 295 10.84 19.97 -60.32
CA LYS A 295 11.21 21.20 -61.06
C LYS A 295 11.89 20.87 -62.39
N VAL A 296 12.77 19.88 -62.41
CA VAL A 296 13.47 19.44 -63.64
C VAL A 296 12.45 18.88 -64.64
N VAL A 297 11.54 18.02 -64.19
CA VAL A 297 10.47 17.46 -65.04
C VAL A 297 9.58 18.57 -65.59
N THR A 298 9.15 19.50 -64.75
CA THR A 298 8.32 20.65 -65.19
C THR A 298 9.04 21.50 -66.23
N SER A 299 10.32 21.81 -66.00
CA SER A 299 11.15 22.60 -66.93
C SER A 299 11.38 21.88 -68.26
N LYS A 300 11.61 20.56 -68.23
CA LYS A 300 11.70 19.73 -69.44
C LYS A 300 10.38 19.74 -70.22
N ASN A 301 9.25 19.59 -69.53
CA ASN A 301 7.93 19.67 -70.17
C ASN A 301 7.71 21.03 -70.86
N PHE A 302 8.08 22.14 -70.21
CA PHE A 302 8.04 23.47 -70.85
C PHE A 302 8.93 23.54 -72.10
N LEU A 303 10.15 22.99 -72.04
CA LEU A 303 11.05 22.97 -73.19
C LEU A 303 10.47 22.12 -74.34
N TYR A 304 9.92 20.94 -74.04
CA TYR A 304 9.28 20.09 -75.04
C TYR A 304 8.07 20.77 -75.67
N GLN A 305 7.21 21.42 -74.87
CA GLN A 305 6.08 22.20 -75.40
C GLN A 305 6.53 23.34 -76.32
N LYS A 306 7.57 24.08 -75.94
CA LYS A 306 8.16 25.13 -76.80
C LYS A 306 8.71 24.56 -78.11
N ASN A 307 9.39 23.41 -78.04
CA ASN A 307 9.94 22.76 -79.23
C ASN A 307 8.83 22.26 -80.16
N ILE A 308 7.78 21.64 -79.60
CA ILE A 308 6.58 21.22 -80.34
C ILE A 308 5.97 22.42 -81.06
N TYR A 309 5.70 23.52 -80.34
CA TYR A 309 5.14 24.74 -80.92
C TYR A 309 6.03 25.35 -82.02
N ALA A 310 7.36 25.36 -81.83
CA ALA A 310 8.29 25.85 -82.84
C ALA A 310 8.32 24.97 -84.10
N ILE A 311 8.18 23.65 -83.94
CA ILE A 311 8.08 22.70 -85.05
C ILE A 311 6.74 22.89 -85.76
N GLU A 312 5.62 22.96 -85.05
CA GLU A 312 4.29 23.22 -85.60
C GLU A 312 4.27 24.49 -86.45
N LYS A 313 4.81 25.60 -85.93
CA LYS A 313 4.90 26.87 -86.69
C LYS A 313 5.78 26.78 -87.93
N LYS A 314 6.85 25.97 -87.91
CA LYS A 314 7.66 25.71 -89.11
C LYS A 314 6.89 24.85 -90.11
N LEU A 315 6.11 23.88 -89.62
CA LEU A 315 5.26 22.99 -90.40
C LEU A 315 4.16 23.80 -91.11
N GLU A 316 3.48 24.71 -90.40
CA GLU A 316 2.52 25.65 -90.99
C GLU A 316 3.13 26.48 -92.12
N LYS A 317 4.33 27.05 -91.92
CA LYS A 317 5.04 27.81 -92.96
C LYS A 317 5.40 26.95 -94.16
N LEU A 318 5.88 25.73 -93.93
CA LEU A 318 6.22 24.79 -95.01
C LEU A 318 4.96 24.33 -95.75
N GLU A 319 3.83 24.17 -95.07
CA GLU A 319 2.54 23.88 -95.69
C GLU A 319 2.02 25.05 -96.52
N GLU A 320 2.21 26.29 -96.06
CA GLU A 320 1.88 27.50 -96.82
C GLU A 320 2.75 27.60 -98.08
N GLN A 321 4.07 27.44 -97.96
CA GLN A 321 4.99 27.37 -99.10
C GLN A 321 4.63 26.22 -100.06
N LYS A 322 4.25 25.05 -99.53
CA LYS A 322 3.80 23.93 -100.36
C LYS A 322 2.53 24.28 -101.12
N LYS A 323 1.58 24.99 -100.50
CA LYS A 323 0.36 25.46 -101.19
C LYS A 323 0.71 26.46 -102.29
N GLU A 324 1.60 27.42 -102.02
CA GLU A 324 2.09 28.38 -103.02
C GLU A 324 2.73 27.67 -104.22
N VAL A 325 3.68 26.77 -103.97
CA VAL A 325 4.34 25.99 -105.04
C VAL A 325 3.34 25.14 -105.81
N VAL A 326 2.33 24.55 -105.16
CA VAL A 326 1.27 23.80 -105.85
C VAL A 326 0.40 24.72 -106.70
N THR A 327 0.11 25.95 -106.26
CA THR A 327 -0.61 26.92 -107.09
C THR A 327 0.22 27.41 -108.27
N GLU A 328 1.52 27.64 -108.08
CA GLU A 328 2.45 27.97 -109.16
C GLU A 328 2.60 26.82 -110.15
N GLN A 329 2.69 25.57 -109.69
CA GLN A 329 2.70 24.39 -110.56
C GLN A 329 1.42 24.30 -111.39
N LYS A 330 0.24 24.50 -110.78
CA LYS A 330 -1.03 24.50 -111.52
C LYS A 330 -1.08 25.62 -112.56
N ALA A 331 -0.63 26.82 -112.21
CA ALA A 331 -0.55 27.94 -113.15
C ALA A 331 0.43 27.66 -114.30
N PHE A 332 1.57 27.01 -114.02
CA PHE A 332 2.51 26.55 -115.04
C PHE A 332 1.93 25.45 -115.92
N GLU A 333 1.22 24.47 -115.35
CA GLU A 333 0.52 23.44 -116.10
C GLU A 333 -0.56 24.02 -117.01
N ASP A 334 -1.31 25.01 -116.53
CA ASP A 334 -2.34 25.69 -117.32
C ASP A 334 -1.73 26.56 -118.42
N ASN A 335 -0.63 27.28 -118.16
CA ASN A 335 0.15 27.97 -119.19
C ASN A 335 0.72 27.00 -120.23
N LEU A 336 1.21 25.82 -119.81
CA LEU A 336 1.70 24.78 -120.74
C LEU A 336 0.57 24.23 -121.61
N LYS A 337 -0.63 24.01 -121.06
CA LYS A 337 -1.81 23.64 -121.85
C LYS A 337 -2.16 24.72 -122.85
N GLN A 338 -2.14 25.99 -122.45
CA GLN A 338 -2.44 27.12 -123.32
C GLN A 338 -1.42 27.26 -124.46
N ILE A 339 -0.13 27.12 -124.17
CA ILE A 339 0.93 27.07 -125.19
C ILE A 339 0.77 25.85 -126.10
N HIS A 340 0.33 24.71 -125.56
CA HIS A 340 0.07 23.51 -126.35
C HIS A 340 -1.13 23.69 -127.29
N GLU A 341 -2.20 24.32 -126.82
CA GLU A 341 -3.36 24.71 -127.63
C GLU A 341 -2.96 25.73 -128.71
N GLU A 342 -2.21 26.77 -128.38
CA GLU A 342 -1.67 27.73 -129.37
C GLU A 342 -0.76 27.06 -130.40
N LYS A 343 0.02 26.04 -130.00
CA LYS A 343 0.85 25.26 -130.91
C LYS A 343 -0.01 24.43 -131.86
N ILE A 344 -1.06 23.78 -131.35
CA ILE A 344 -2.00 23.00 -132.17
C ILE A 344 -2.74 23.91 -133.16
N GLU A 345 -3.19 25.09 -132.72
CA GLU A 345 -3.82 26.09 -133.60
C GLU A 345 -2.87 26.57 -134.71
N LYS A 346 -1.61 26.88 -134.36
CA LYS A 346 -0.58 27.25 -135.34
C LYS A 346 -0.24 26.11 -136.31
N GLU A 347 -0.22 24.87 -135.85
CA GLU A 347 -0.02 23.68 -136.71
C GLU A 347 -1.22 23.44 -137.64
N THR A 348 -2.46 23.74 -137.21
CA THR A 348 -3.65 23.68 -138.09
C THR A 348 -3.64 24.79 -139.15
N LEU A 349 -3.24 26.02 -138.79
CA LEU A 349 -3.06 27.14 -139.72
C LEU A 349 -1.94 26.91 -140.76
N LEU A 350 -0.90 26.16 -140.39
CA LEU A 350 0.17 25.73 -141.31
C LEU A 350 -0.29 24.65 -142.30
N LYS A 351 -1.22 23.77 -141.88
CA LYS A 351 -1.86 22.79 -142.77
C LYS A 351 -2.88 23.43 -143.72
N GLU A 352 -3.60 24.46 -143.30
CA GLU A 352 -4.55 25.18 -144.15
C GLU A 352 -3.90 26.13 -145.18
N LYS A 353 -2.68 26.62 -144.92
CA LYS A 353 -1.89 27.43 -145.88
C LYS A 353 -1.06 26.59 -146.87
N SER A 354 -1.09 25.26 -146.76
CA SER A 354 -0.32 24.34 -147.62
C SER A 354 -1.20 23.41 -148.48
N SER A 355 -2.51 23.68 -148.56
CA SER A 355 -3.42 23.24 -149.65
C SER A 355 -3.83 24.45 -150.49
#